data_AF-A0A6V7IQ44-F1
#
_entry.id   AF-A0A6V7IQ44-F1
#
_cell.length_a   1.000
_cell.length_b   1.000
_cell.length_c   1.000
_cell.angle_alpha   90.00
_cell.angle_beta   90.00
_cell.angle_gamma   90.00
#
_symmetry.space_group_name_H-M   'P 1'
#
loop_
_entity.id
_entity.type
_entity.pdbx_description
1 polymer ?
#
loop_
_entity_poly.entity_id
_entity_poly.type
_entity_poly.pdbx_seq_one_letter_code
_entity_poly.pdbx_strand_id
1 'polypeptide(L)' 'DADLIYFTGDIIDHGVWETSRSVNTRSLLQIFRKIKETFGNQAIYPIFGNHEPHPLN' A
#
# COMPACT_ATOMS: atom_id res chain seq x y z
N ASP A 1 16.16 1.69 16.49
CA ASP A 1 15.89 1.68 15.05
C ASP A 1 15.42 0.30 14.63
N ALA A 2 14.72 0.18 13.51
CA ALA A 2 14.28 -1.11 12.97
C ALA A 2 15.20 -1.53 11.81
N ASP A 3 15.76 -2.74 11.87
CA ASP A 3 16.66 -3.25 10.83
C ASP A 3 15.96 -3.62 9.52
N LEU A 4 14.64 -3.79 9.54
CA LEU A 4 13.79 -4.02 8.37
C LEU A 4 12.32 -3.78 8.72
N ILE A 5 11.49 -3.61 7.68
CA ILE A 5 10.05 -3.37 7.82
C ILE A 5 9.29 -4.40 7.00
N TYR A 6 8.39 -5.14 7.64
CA TYR A 6 7.35 -5.89 6.96
C TYR A 6 6.08 -5.04 6.88
N PHE A 7 5.50 -4.94 5.67
CA PHE A 7 4.27 -4.17 5.45
C PHE A 7 3.21 -5.07 4.81
N THR A 8 2.14 -5.37 5.54
CA THR A 8 1.23 -6.47 5.19
C THR A 8 0.04 -6.09 4.30
N GLY A 9 0.10 -4.95 3.61
CA GLY A 9 -0.95 -4.54 2.66
C GLY A 9 -2.14 -3.86 3.33
N ASP A 10 -3.31 -3.97 2.71
CA ASP A 10 -4.58 -3.32 3.07
C ASP A 10 -4.50 -1.79 3.13
N ILE A 11 -4.04 -1.18 2.03
CA ILE A 11 -3.98 0.27 1.85
C ILE A 11 -5.34 0.86 1.44
N ILE A 12 -6.12 0.14 0.64
CA ILE A 12 -7.37 0.66 0.08
C ILE A 12 -8.48 0.56 1.13
N ASP A 13 -9.21 1.65 1.30
CA ASP A 13 -10.28 1.72 2.30
C ASP A 13 -11.49 0.84 1.93
N HIS A 14 -12.46 0.79 2.84
CA HIS A 14 -13.62 -0.10 2.71
C HIS A 14 -14.73 0.47 1.82
N GLY A 15 -14.57 1.68 1.27
CA GLY A 15 -15.42 2.31 0.27
C GLY A 15 -15.30 1.66 -1.10
N VAL A 16 -15.56 0.35 -1.17
CA VAL A 16 -15.33 -0.48 -2.38
C VAL A 16 -16.07 0.03 -3.62
N TRP A 17 -17.20 0.74 -3.42
CA TRP A 17 -17.99 1.35 -4.49
C TRP A 17 -17.30 2.53 -5.20
N GLU A 18 -16.24 3.10 -4.60
CA GLU A 18 -15.46 4.22 -5.14
C GLU A 18 -14.14 3.76 -5.76
N THR A 19 -13.88 2.45 -5.77
CA THR A 19 -12.61 1.88 -6.24
C THR A 19 -12.59 1.72 -7.76
N SER A 20 -11.38 1.83 -8.32
CA SER A 20 -11.07 1.44 -9.69
C SER A 20 -9.58 1.12 -9.76
N ARG A 21 -9.12 0.42 -10.81
CA ARG A 21 -7.69 0.12 -10.98
C ARG A 21 -6.81 1.37 -10.91
N SER A 22 -7.26 2.48 -11.50
CA SER A 22 -6.48 3.73 -11.54
C SER A 22 -6.48 4.46 -10.19
N VAL A 23 -7.60 4.44 -9.45
CA VAL A 23 -7.70 5.00 -8.10
C VAL A 23 -6.85 4.19 -7.13
N ASN A 24 -6.99 2.86 -7.10
CA ASN A 24 -6.21 1.99 -6.20
C ASN A 24 -4.71 2.14 -6.45
N THR A 25 -4.28 2.14 -7.73
CA THR A 25 -2.86 2.35 -8.09
C THR A 25 -2.34 3.68 -7.57
N ARG A 26 -3.16 4.74 -7.59
CA ARG A 26 -2.76 6.06 -7.10
C ARG A 26 -2.57 6.06 -5.58
N SER A 27 -3.49 5.46 -4.84
CA SER A 27 -3.39 5.31 -3.38
C SER A 27 -2.16 4.49 -2.98
N LEU A 28 -1.91 3.37 -3.67
CA LEU A 28 -0.71 2.55 -3.49
C LEU A 28 0.57 3.36 -3.68
N LEU A 29 0.67 4.11 -4.79
CA LEU A 29 1.85 4.94 -5.08
C LEU A 29 2.05 6.05 -4.03
N GLN A 30 0.97 6.65 -3.53
CA GLN A 30 1.05 7.66 -2.47
C GLN A 30 1.60 7.08 -1.17
N ILE A 31 1.09 5.92 -0.74
CA ILE A 31 1.57 5.27 0.48
C ILE A 31 3.01 4.80 0.33
N PHE A 32 3.38 4.14 -0.77
CA PHE A 32 4.77 3.70 -0.96
C PHE A 32 5.77 4.86 -1.06
N ARG A 33 5.37 6.00 -1.63
CA ARG A 33 6.20 7.22 -1.59
C ARG A 33 6.36 7.71 -0.16
N LYS A 34 5.28 7.76 0.63
CA LYS A 34 5.35 8.20 2.02
C LYS A 34 6.22 7.30 2.87
N ILE A 35 6.09 5.98 2.72
CA ILE A 35 6.94 4.99 3.40
C ILE A 35 8.42 5.25 3.04
N LYS A 36 8.74 5.43 1.75
CA LYS A 36 10.11 5.72 1.31
C LYS A 36 10.65 7.04 1.86
N GLU A 37 9.84 8.09 1.89
CA GLU A 37 10.21 9.40 2.47
C GLU A 37 10.46 9.30 3.98
N THR A 38 9.71 8.47 4.70
CA THR A 38 9.82 8.30 6.15
C THR A 38 10.99 7.41 6.55
N PHE A 39 11.20 6.30 5.86
CA PHE A 39 12.20 5.28 6.25
C PHE A 39 13.48 5.31 5.39
N GLY A 40 13.56 6.18 4.39
CA GLY A 40 14.75 6.40 3.58
C GLY A 40 15.22 5.12 2.89
N ASN A 41 16.42 4.66 3.26
CA ASN A 41 17.07 3.48 2.69
C ASN A 41 16.77 2.18 3.44
N GLN A 42 15.90 2.20 4.46
CA GLN A 42 15.55 0.99 5.20
C GLN A 42 14.90 -0.05 4.28
N ALA A 43 15.29 -1.32 4.45
CA ALA A 43 14.69 -2.42 3.70
C ALA A 43 13.21 -2.58 4.09
N ILE A 44 12.32 -2.51 3.09
CA ILE A 44 10.88 -2.69 3.24
C ILE A 44 10.44 -3.86 2.36
N TYR A 45 9.72 -4.81 2.97
CA TYR A 45 9.19 -6.00 2.32
C TYR A 45 7.66 -5.97 2.37
N PRO A 46 7.00 -5.42 1.34
CA PRO A 46 5.56 -5.37 1.29
C PRO A 46 4.96 -6.66 0.74
N ILE A 47 3.74 -6.98 1.19
CA ILE A 47 2.84 -7.94 0.55
C ILE A 47 1.52 -7.24 0.20
N PHE A 48 0.80 -7.75 -0.79
CA PHE A 48 -0.55 -7.28 -1.08
C PHE A 48 -1.55 -7.95 -0.13
N GLY A 49 -2.49 -7.14 0.37
CA GLY A 49 -3.69 -7.60 1.06
C GLY A 49 -4.82 -7.84 0.06
N ASN A 50 -6.02 -8.11 0.59
CA ASN A 50 -7.21 -8.40 -0.23
C ASN A 50 -7.91 -7.12 -0.71
N HIS A 51 -7.54 -5.96 -0.20
CA HIS A 51 -8.12 -4.67 -0.58
C HIS A 51 -7.44 -4.01 -1.79
N GLU A 52 -6.23 -4.42 -2.16
CA GLU A 52 -5.50 -3.85 -3.29
C GLU A 52 -6.12 -4.06 -4.68
N PRO A 53 -6.64 -5.26 -5.04
CA PRO A 53 -7.24 -5.46 -6.34
C PRO A 53 -8.56 -4.69 -6.49
N HIS A 54 -8.92 -4.43 -7.75
CA HIS A 54 -10.26 -4.00 -8.11
C HIS A 54 -10.81 -4.95 -9.19
N PRO A 55 -11.95 -5.63 -8.96
CA PRO A 55 -12.76 -5.58 -7.73
C PRO A 55 -12.02 -6.17 -6.52
N LEU A 56 -12.48 -5.89 -5.29
CA LEU A 56 -11.82 -6.38 -4.09
C LEU A 56 -11.82 -7.91 -4.00
N ASN A 57 -10.88 -8.43 -3.19
CA ASN A 57 -10.50 -9.83 -2.93
C ASN A 57 -9.44 -10.40 -3.88
#